data_AF-A0A2K3M154-F1
#
_entry.id   AF-A0A2K3M154-F1
#
_cell.length_a   1.000
_cell.length_b   1.000
_cell.length_c   1.000
_cell.angle_alpha   90.00
_cell.angle_beta   90.00
_cell.angle_gamma   90.00
#
_symmetry.space_group_name_H-M   'P 1'
#
loop_
_entity.id
_entity.type
_entity.pdbx_description
1 polymer ?
#
loop_
_entity_poly.entity_id
_entity_poly.type
_entity_poly.pdbx_seq_one_letter_code
_entity_poly.pdbx_strand_id
1 'polypeptide(L)'
;MEGELIDLRGKQENYENLLEEARVTREELEKTKKELEEVKTQGAEEKRKMEEEIADLQSKLAPAADEAVETSRLVSRADLVKEIKRLGGLMLASMVHGWKNAVAQLKVMNSEHELITEGIHRLKKVENGQILIPEEYRQRWLWRRRRRMMMRRMARMRESRRRVPTGTKKVMTKATEPPRQAIWACAPLTLYLFVSFYNNFWGPTCPVL
;
A
#
# COMPACT_ATOMS: atom_id res chain seq x y z
N MET A 1 -21.19 -26.41 -85.08
CA MET A 1 -21.26 -27.51 -84.08
C MET A 1 -20.28 -27.35 -82.92
N GLU A 2 -19.18 -26.60 -83.06
CA GLU A 2 -18.19 -26.44 -81.96
C GLU A 2 -18.69 -25.58 -80.78
N GLY A 3 -19.54 -24.57 -81.00
CA GLY A 3 -20.03 -23.67 -79.94
C GLY A 3 -20.96 -24.31 -78.90
N GLU A 4 -21.80 -25.27 -79.30
CA GLU A 4 -22.73 -25.98 -78.39
C GLU A 4 -21.98 -26.99 -77.49
N LEU A 5 -20.89 -27.59 -77.99
CA LEU A 5 -20.01 -28.48 -77.23
C LEU A 5 -19.25 -27.74 -76.13
N ILE A 6 -18.93 -26.46 -76.33
CA ILE A 6 -18.27 -25.60 -75.32
C ILE A 6 -19.28 -25.22 -74.23
N ASP A 7 -20.54 -24.92 -74.57
CA ASP A 7 -21.61 -24.58 -73.61
C ASP A 7 -21.97 -25.76 -72.68
N LEU A 8 -22.03 -26.98 -73.22
CA LEU A 8 -22.30 -28.18 -72.41
C LEU A 8 -21.16 -28.50 -71.43
N ARG A 9 -19.91 -28.29 -71.83
CA ARG A 9 -18.73 -28.49 -70.96
C ARG A 9 -18.71 -27.49 -69.80
N GLY A 10 -18.96 -26.22 -70.07
CA GLY A 10 -19.03 -25.19 -69.03
C GLY A 10 -20.16 -25.45 -68.02
N LYS A 11 -21.30 -25.98 -68.47
CA LYS A 11 -22.37 -26.43 -67.58
C LYS A 11 -21.94 -27.58 -66.68
N GLN A 12 -21.25 -28.58 -67.22
CA GLN A 12 -20.75 -29.71 -66.44
C GLN A 12 -19.75 -29.26 -65.36
N GLU A 13 -18.78 -28.42 -65.71
CA GLU A 13 -17.81 -27.85 -64.76
C GLU A 13 -18.51 -27.03 -63.66
N ASN A 14 -19.57 -26.29 -64.00
CA ASN A 14 -20.34 -25.53 -63.02
C ASN A 14 -21.10 -26.44 -62.04
N TYR A 15 -21.67 -27.56 -62.51
CA TYR A 15 -22.32 -28.53 -61.64
C TYR A 15 -21.33 -29.30 -60.75
N GLU A 16 -20.15 -29.64 -61.27
CA GLU A 16 -19.07 -30.24 -60.49
C GLU A 16 -18.58 -29.30 -59.38
N ASN A 17 -18.35 -28.01 -59.70
CA ASN A 17 -17.98 -27.00 -58.70
C ASN A 17 -19.07 -26.81 -57.63
N LEU A 18 -20.35 -26.77 -58.02
CA LEU A 18 -21.47 -26.64 -57.08
C LEU A 18 -21.56 -27.84 -56.14
N LEU A 19 -21.30 -29.06 -56.65
CA LEU A 19 -21.27 -30.27 -55.84
C LEU A 19 -20.12 -30.25 -54.84
N GLU A 20 -18.93 -29.81 -55.24
CA GLU A 20 -17.80 -29.70 -54.32
C GLU A 20 -17.99 -28.59 -53.29
N GLU A 21 -18.54 -27.43 -53.67
CA GLU A 21 -18.90 -26.37 -52.73
C GLU A 21 -19.96 -26.86 -51.71
N ALA A 22 -20.96 -27.62 -52.16
CA ALA A 22 -21.95 -28.23 -51.28
C ALA A 22 -21.34 -29.27 -50.31
N ARG A 23 -20.24 -29.92 -50.68
CA ARG A 23 -19.50 -30.83 -49.79
C ARG A 23 -18.67 -30.07 -48.77
N VAL A 24 -17.88 -29.09 -49.22
CA VAL A 24 -17.04 -28.26 -48.33
C VAL A 24 -17.90 -27.54 -47.29
N THR A 25 -19.00 -26.90 -47.72
CA THR A 25 -19.92 -26.21 -46.80
C THR A 25 -20.54 -27.15 -45.77
N ARG A 26 -20.84 -28.42 -46.12
CA ARG A 26 -21.30 -29.43 -45.15
C ARG A 26 -20.22 -29.80 -44.13
N GLU A 27 -18.98 -29.97 -44.58
CA GLU A 27 -17.85 -30.26 -43.69
C GLU A 27 -17.57 -29.11 -42.73
N GLU A 28 -17.62 -27.86 -43.21
CA GLU A 28 -17.52 -26.65 -42.39
C GLU A 28 -18.68 -26.53 -41.40
N LEU A 29 -19.90 -26.86 -41.81
CA LEU A 29 -21.08 -26.83 -40.94
C LEU A 29 -20.98 -27.89 -39.83
N GLU A 30 -20.52 -29.10 -40.16
CA GLU A 30 -20.25 -30.13 -39.16
C GLU A 30 -19.09 -29.74 -38.22
N LYS A 31 -18.04 -29.07 -38.72
CA LYS A 31 -16.95 -28.58 -37.90
C LYS A 31 -17.41 -27.48 -36.93
N THR A 32 -18.09 -26.45 -37.44
CA THR A 32 -18.60 -25.34 -36.62
C THR A 32 -19.64 -25.82 -35.59
N LYS A 33 -20.45 -26.82 -35.93
CA LYS A 33 -21.37 -27.45 -34.98
C LYS A 33 -20.63 -28.16 -33.84
N LYS A 34 -19.53 -28.87 -34.14
CA LYS A 34 -18.68 -29.50 -33.11
C LYS A 34 -18.04 -28.45 -32.21
N GLU A 35 -17.46 -27.41 -32.78
CA GLU A 35 -16.87 -26.29 -32.03
C GLU A 35 -17.91 -25.58 -31.15
N LEU A 36 -19.14 -25.39 -31.66
CA LEU A 36 -20.23 -24.80 -30.91
C LEU A 36 -20.63 -25.67 -29.69
N GLU A 37 -20.72 -26.98 -29.86
CA GLU A 37 -21.03 -27.88 -28.74
C GLU A 37 -19.89 -27.89 -27.71
N GLU A 38 -18.63 -27.89 -28.14
CA GLU A 38 -17.47 -27.77 -27.24
C GLU A 38 -17.51 -26.47 -26.44
N VAL A 39 -17.72 -25.32 -27.10
CA VAL A 39 -17.83 -24.01 -26.43
C VAL A 39 -19.00 -23.97 -25.46
N LYS A 40 -20.15 -24.57 -25.79
CA LYS A 40 -21.28 -24.67 -24.86
C LYS A 40 -20.93 -25.49 -23.62
N THR A 41 -20.23 -26.61 -23.78
CA THR A 41 -19.82 -27.45 -22.64
C THR A 41 -18.81 -26.73 -21.75
N GLN A 42 -17.79 -26.08 -22.33
CA GLN A 42 -16.82 -25.27 -21.59
C GLN A 42 -17.51 -24.11 -20.87
N GLY A 43 -18.40 -23.38 -21.56
CA GLY A 43 -19.15 -22.28 -20.95
C GLY A 43 -20.06 -22.71 -19.80
N ALA A 44 -20.66 -23.91 -19.88
CA ALA A 44 -21.45 -24.47 -18.77
C ALA A 44 -20.58 -24.82 -17.56
N GLU A 45 -19.39 -25.37 -17.79
CA GLU A 45 -18.43 -25.71 -16.72
C GLU A 45 -17.85 -24.45 -16.05
N GLU A 46 -17.43 -23.45 -16.82
CA GLU A 46 -16.95 -22.17 -16.30
C GLU A 46 -18.03 -21.44 -15.49
N LYS A 47 -19.27 -21.45 -15.98
CA LYS A 47 -20.40 -20.88 -15.25
C LYS A 47 -20.60 -21.57 -13.90
N ARG A 48 -20.56 -22.91 -13.86
CA ARG A 48 -20.68 -23.66 -12.60
C ARG A 48 -19.55 -23.32 -11.63
N LYS A 49 -18.31 -23.21 -12.13
CA LYS A 49 -17.15 -22.82 -11.33
C LYS A 49 -17.30 -21.41 -10.75
N MET A 50 -17.76 -20.44 -11.55
CA MET A 50 -18.01 -19.09 -11.05
C MET A 50 -19.13 -19.05 -10.02
N GLU A 51 -20.19 -19.83 -10.19
CA GLU A 51 -21.27 -19.94 -9.21
C GLU A 51 -20.79 -20.54 -7.88
N GLU A 52 -19.93 -21.57 -7.93
CA GLU A 52 -19.27 -22.15 -6.75
C GLU A 52 -18.38 -21.13 -6.02
N GLU A 53 -17.57 -20.36 -6.75
CA GLU A 53 -16.73 -19.30 -6.19
C GLU A 53 -17.56 -18.17 -5.56
N ILE A 54 -18.67 -17.77 -6.20
CA ILE A 54 -19.59 -16.76 -5.65
C ILE A 54 -20.23 -17.26 -4.36
N ALA A 55 -20.68 -18.51 -4.32
CA ALA A 55 -21.29 -19.10 -3.12
C ALA A 55 -20.28 -19.19 -1.96
N ASP A 56 -19.04 -19.61 -2.22
CA ASP A 56 -17.96 -19.64 -1.23
C ASP A 56 -17.62 -18.23 -0.71
N LEU A 57 -17.50 -17.24 -1.60
CA LEU A 57 -17.27 -15.86 -1.22
C LEU A 57 -18.42 -15.28 -0.40
N GLN A 58 -19.67 -15.55 -0.78
CA GLN A 58 -20.85 -15.15 -0.01
C GLN A 58 -20.88 -15.80 1.37
N SER A 59 -20.51 -17.08 1.48
CA SER A 59 -20.39 -17.75 2.77
C SER A 59 -19.31 -17.12 3.66
N LYS A 60 -18.19 -16.67 3.08
CA LYS A 60 -17.10 -15.99 3.80
C LYS A 60 -17.43 -14.55 4.18
N LEU A 61 -18.32 -13.90 3.45
CA LEU A 61 -18.81 -12.55 3.71
C LEU A 61 -20.08 -12.52 4.56
N ALA A 62 -20.62 -13.69 4.94
CA ALA A 62 -21.77 -13.77 5.81
C ALA A 62 -21.45 -13.06 7.14
N PRO A 63 -22.27 -12.08 7.56
CA PRO A 63 -22.06 -11.38 8.83
C PRO A 63 -22.05 -12.39 9.98
N ALA A 64 -21.12 -12.22 10.91
CA ALA A 64 -21.17 -12.99 12.15
C ALA A 64 -22.41 -12.61 12.98
N ALA A 65 -22.97 -13.56 13.73
CA ALA A 65 -24.22 -13.37 14.47
C ALA A 65 -24.15 -12.25 15.53
N ASP A 66 -22.94 -11.86 15.95
CA ASP A 66 -22.63 -10.81 16.90
C ASP A 66 -22.23 -9.48 16.24
N GLU A 67 -22.29 -9.37 14.91
CA GLU A 67 -22.01 -8.11 14.23
C GLU A 67 -23.09 -7.07 14.52
N ALA A 68 -22.64 -5.89 14.96
CA ALA A 68 -23.53 -4.77 15.20
C ALA A 68 -24.09 -4.22 13.87
N VAL A 69 -25.33 -3.72 13.89
CA VAL A 69 -25.96 -3.10 12.70
C VAL A 69 -25.13 -1.92 12.16
N GLU A 70 -24.29 -1.29 12.99
CA GLU A 70 -23.41 -0.22 12.57
C GLU A 70 -22.16 -0.71 11.81
N THR A 71 -21.70 -1.95 12.03
CA THR A 71 -20.56 -2.52 11.30
C THR A 71 -20.96 -3.00 9.90
N SER A 72 -22.23 -3.35 9.68
CA SER A 72 -22.75 -3.73 8.35
C SER A 72 -22.75 -2.56 7.34
N ARG A 73 -22.67 -1.31 7.82
CA ARG A 73 -22.56 -0.11 6.98
C ARG A 73 -21.16 0.06 6.38
N LEU A 74 -20.16 -0.69 6.84
CA LEU A 74 -18.79 -0.61 6.37
C LEU A 74 -18.60 -1.51 5.14
N VAL A 75 -19.11 -1.04 3.99
CA VAL A 75 -19.16 -1.82 2.74
C VAL A 75 -17.77 -2.02 2.11
N SER A 76 -16.78 -1.20 2.50
CA SER A 76 -15.41 -1.29 1.97
C SER A 76 -14.33 -1.33 3.05
N ARG A 77 -13.18 -1.91 2.69
CA ARG A 77 -11.96 -1.86 3.52
C ARG A 77 -11.54 -0.42 3.84
N ALA A 78 -11.78 0.53 2.94
CA ALA A 78 -11.45 1.93 3.15
C ALA A 78 -12.32 2.54 4.26
N ASP A 79 -13.62 2.22 4.28
CA ASP A 79 -14.56 2.68 5.30
C ASP A 79 -14.19 2.12 6.68
N LEU A 80 -13.87 0.81 6.75
CA LEU A 80 -13.40 0.19 7.99
C LEU A 80 -12.14 0.87 8.54
N VAL A 81 -11.12 1.08 7.69
CA VAL A 81 -9.86 1.74 8.11
C VAL A 81 -10.10 3.18 8.56
N LYS A 82 -11.00 3.90 7.89
CA LYS A 82 -11.39 5.27 8.26
C LYS A 82 -12.06 5.28 9.64
N GLU A 83 -12.96 4.34 9.90
CA GLU A 83 -13.69 4.25 11.16
C GLU A 83 -12.78 3.84 12.32
N ILE A 84 -11.86 2.90 12.12
CA ILE A 84 -10.84 2.54 13.11
C ILE A 84 -9.98 3.76 13.49
N LYS A 85 -9.56 4.55 12.51
CA LYS A 85 -8.80 5.78 12.77
C LYS A 85 -9.62 6.81 13.57
N ARG A 86 -10.91 6.97 13.23
CA ARG A 86 -11.83 7.88 13.93
C ARG A 86 -11.99 7.47 15.39
N LEU A 87 -12.34 6.21 15.63
CA LEU A 87 -12.52 5.64 16.97
C LEU A 87 -11.22 5.69 17.79
N GLY A 88 -10.09 5.30 17.19
CA GLY A 88 -8.78 5.40 17.83
C GLY A 88 -8.40 6.83 18.22
N GLY A 89 -8.75 7.81 17.38
CA GLY A 89 -8.58 9.23 17.66
C GLY A 89 -9.45 9.70 18.84
N LEU A 90 -10.73 9.31 18.88
CA LEU A 90 -11.65 9.66 19.96
C LEU A 90 -11.23 9.06 21.31
N MET A 91 -10.80 7.79 21.30
CA MET A 91 -10.29 7.12 22.50
C MET A 91 -9.04 7.83 23.03
N LEU A 92 -8.08 8.12 22.15
CA LEU A 92 -6.86 8.85 22.53
C LEU A 92 -7.20 10.25 23.08
N ALA A 93 -8.11 10.97 22.45
CA ALA A 93 -8.54 12.29 22.91
C ALA A 93 -9.18 12.23 24.30
N SER A 94 -10.07 11.25 24.53
CA SER A 94 -10.71 11.03 25.83
C SER A 94 -9.70 10.69 26.92
N MET A 95 -8.72 9.81 26.62
CA MET A 95 -7.65 9.47 27.57
C MET A 95 -6.75 10.68 27.89
N VAL A 96 -6.37 11.46 26.88
CA VAL A 96 -5.57 12.69 27.08
C VAL A 96 -6.34 13.70 27.92
N HIS A 97 -7.65 13.85 27.68
CA HIS A 97 -8.50 14.72 28.48
C HIS A 97 -8.58 14.24 29.94
N GLY A 98 -8.91 12.97 30.16
CA GLY A 98 -8.97 12.37 31.51
C GLY A 98 -7.65 12.51 32.27
N TRP A 99 -6.52 12.28 31.61
CA TRP A 99 -5.19 12.49 32.19
C TRP A 99 -4.93 13.95 32.57
N LYS A 100 -5.20 14.89 31.66
CA LYS A 100 -5.03 16.33 31.95
C LYS A 100 -5.89 16.77 33.13
N ASN A 101 -7.13 16.29 33.19
CA ASN A 101 -8.04 16.57 34.29
C ASN A 101 -7.51 16.00 35.61
N ALA A 102 -7.06 14.74 35.63
CA ALA A 102 -6.45 14.13 36.82
C ALA A 102 -5.21 14.90 37.30
N VAL A 103 -4.33 15.32 36.38
CA VAL A 103 -3.17 16.17 36.72
C VAL A 103 -3.62 17.52 37.28
N ALA A 104 -4.67 18.13 36.75
CA ALA A 104 -5.20 19.39 37.28
C ALA A 104 -5.77 19.20 38.69
N GLN A 105 -6.54 18.13 38.93
CA GLN A 105 -7.04 17.79 40.26
C GLN A 105 -5.90 17.56 41.27
N LEU A 106 -4.85 16.86 40.87
CA LEU A 106 -3.66 16.64 41.70
C LEU A 106 -2.93 17.94 42.05
N LYS A 107 -2.90 18.93 41.16
CA LYS A 107 -2.34 20.26 41.46
C LYS A 107 -3.18 21.05 42.46
N VAL A 108 -4.50 20.89 42.43
CA VAL A 108 -5.41 21.53 43.40
C VAL A 108 -5.26 20.89 44.78
N MET A 109 -5.18 19.56 44.84
CA MET A 109 -5.03 18.84 46.11
C MET A 109 -3.65 18.99 46.74
N ASN A 110 -2.59 19.08 45.92
CA ASN A 110 -1.22 19.32 46.36
C ASN A 110 -0.85 20.80 46.13
N SER A 111 -1.66 21.72 46.64
CA SER A 111 -1.42 23.16 46.45
C SER A 111 -0.11 23.63 47.13
N GLU A 112 0.30 22.99 48.22
CA GLU A 112 1.53 23.34 48.96
C GLU A 112 2.81 22.70 48.39
N HIS A 113 2.67 21.65 47.56
CA HIS A 113 3.80 20.93 46.98
C HIS A 113 3.66 20.86 45.46
N GLU A 114 4.56 21.52 44.73
CA GLU A 114 4.54 21.48 43.27
C GLU A 114 4.78 20.05 42.76
N LEU A 115 3.98 19.62 41.77
CA LEU A 115 4.15 18.30 41.16
C LEU A 115 5.52 18.20 40.47
N ILE A 116 6.34 17.25 40.92
CA ILE A 116 7.63 16.95 40.29
C ILE A 116 7.38 16.35 38.90
N THR A 117 7.44 17.22 37.89
CA THR A 117 7.31 16.82 36.48
C THR A 117 8.65 16.62 35.79
N GLU A 118 9.73 17.09 36.41
CA GLU A 118 11.07 16.96 35.87
C GLU A 118 11.50 15.49 35.79
N GLY A 119 11.91 15.10 34.59
CA GLY A 119 12.39 13.75 34.35
C GLY A 119 11.31 12.69 34.17
N ILE A 120 10.00 13.03 34.25
CA ILE A 120 8.92 12.11 33.87
C ILE A 120 9.13 11.64 32.42
N HIS A 121 9.16 10.33 32.24
CA HIS A 121 9.36 9.74 30.92
C HIS A 121 8.72 8.36 30.90
N ARG A 122 8.10 7.96 29.78
CA ARG A 122 7.45 6.64 29.60
C ARG A 122 8.35 5.43 29.92
N LEU A 123 9.68 5.61 29.92
CA LEU A 123 10.66 4.55 30.17
C LEU A 123 11.26 4.63 31.57
N LYS A 124 10.62 5.36 32.48
CA LYS A 124 11.05 5.51 33.86
C LYS A 124 9.93 5.08 34.78
N LYS A 125 10.29 4.52 35.92
CA LYS A 125 9.39 4.11 37.00
C LYS A 125 9.78 4.80 38.29
N VAL A 126 8.85 4.87 39.24
CA VAL A 126 9.13 5.35 40.58
C VAL A 126 9.52 4.15 41.43
N GLU A 127 10.72 4.17 42.00
CA GLU A 127 11.19 3.20 42.99
C GLU A 127 11.71 3.97 44.20
N ASN A 128 11.23 3.64 45.40
CA ASN A 128 11.62 4.28 46.66
C ASN A 128 11.51 5.82 46.61
N GLY A 129 10.47 6.35 45.94
CA GLY A 129 10.25 7.79 45.78
C GLY A 129 11.14 8.47 44.72
N GLN A 130 12.00 7.74 44.01
CA GLN A 130 12.85 8.28 42.95
C GLN A 130 12.44 7.81 41.55
N ILE A 131 12.51 8.70 40.56
CA ILE A 131 12.20 8.39 39.16
C ILE A 131 13.45 7.80 38.47
N LEU A 132 13.53 6.48 38.43
CA LEU A 132 14.65 5.74 37.86
C LEU A 132 14.32 5.15 36.48
N ILE A 133 15.35 4.93 35.66
CA ILE A 133 15.22 4.16 34.42
C ILE A 133 15.44 2.70 34.80
N PRO A 134 14.43 1.81 34.62
CA PRO A 134 14.64 0.37 34.76
C PRO A 134 15.82 -0.11 33.92
N GLU A 135 16.61 -1.05 34.44
CA GLU A 135 17.82 -1.56 33.76
C GLU A 135 17.51 -2.07 32.34
N GLU A 136 16.40 -2.80 32.20
CA GLU A 136 15.83 -3.30 30.94
C GLU A 136 15.65 -2.22 29.85
N TYR A 137 15.44 -0.95 30.23
CA TYR A 137 15.26 0.16 29.30
C TYR A 137 16.49 1.06 29.18
N ARG A 138 17.57 0.80 29.91
CA ARG A 138 18.78 1.66 29.92
C ARG A 138 19.36 1.82 28.52
N GLN A 139 19.53 0.72 27.79
CA GLN A 139 20.06 0.74 26.41
C GLN A 139 19.14 1.49 25.45
N ARG A 140 17.83 1.23 25.52
CA ARG A 140 16.82 1.88 24.67
C ARG A 140 16.76 3.39 24.93
N TRP A 141 16.87 3.81 26.19
CA TRP A 141 16.92 5.21 26.58
C TRP A 141 18.22 5.90 26.12
N LEU A 142 19.37 5.26 26.30
CA LEU A 142 20.67 5.76 25.84
C LEU A 142 20.68 5.96 24.32
N TRP A 143 20.19 4.97 23.57
CA TRP A 143 20.05 5.06 22.12
C TRP A 143 19.16 6.24 21.72
N ARG A 144 17.98 6.41 22.35
CA ARG A 144 17.09 7.55 22.09
C ARG A 144 17.74 8.90 22.44
N ARG A 145 18.50 8.96 23.53
CA ARG A 145 19.22 10.18 23.97
C ARG A 145 20.32 10.53 22.97
N ARG A 146 21.16 9.57 22.57
CA ARG A 146 22.19 9.74 21.55
C ARG A 146 21.59 10.18 20.21
N ARG A 147 20.53 9.51 19.76
CA ARG A 147 19.80 9.86 18.52
C ARG A 147 19.25 11.29 18.56
N ARG A 148 18.64 11.72 19.67
CA ARG A 148 18.19 13.12 19.84
C ARG A 148 19.33 14.12 19.77
N MET A 149 20.45 13.85 20.44
CA MET A 149 21.63 14.72 20.36
C MET A 149 22.19 14.80 18.94
N MET A 150 22.26 13.67 18.24
CA MET A 150 22.71 13.61 16.85
C MET A 150 21.79 14.42 15.92
N MET A 151 20.47 14.27 16.06
CA MET A 151 19.48 15.04 15.28
C MET A 151 19.58 16.54 15.55
N ARG A 152 19.74 16.96 16.82
CA ARG A 152 19.97 18.37 17.18
C ARG A 152 21.27 18.92 16.57
N ARG A 153 22.34 18.12 16.57
CA ARG A 153 23.62 18.48 15.94
C ARG A 153 23.47 18.62 14.41
N MET A 154 22.76 17.70 13.76
CA MET A 154 22.46 17.77 12.33
C MET A 154 21.61 18.99 11.98
N ALA A 155 20.59 19.30 12.80
CA ALA A 155 19.76 20.49 12.61
C ALA A 155 20.60 21.78 12.71
N ARG A 156 21.48 21.90 13.70
CA ARG A 156 22.42 23.04 13.82
C ARG A 156 23.35 23.14 12.61
N MET A 157 23.92 22.02 12.13
CA MET A 157 24.76 22.04 10.93
C MET A 157 24.00 22.48 9.67
N ARG A 158 22.75 22.04 9.50
CA ARG A 158 21.89 22.50 8.40
C ARG A 158 21.60 24.00 8.50
N GLU A 159 21.30 24.48 9.70
CA GLU A 159 21.04 25.89 9.99
C GLU A 159 22.28 26.76 9.71
N SER A 160 23.46 26.31 10.12
CA SER A 160 24.73 27.00 9.82
C SER A 160 25.07 27.00 8.32
N ARG A 161 24.76 25.93 7.58
CA ARG A 161 24.95 25.91 6.11
C ARG A 161 23.98 26.83 5.36
N ARG A 162 22.78 27.10 5.92
CA ARG A 162 21.82 28.04 5.33
C ARG A 162 22.21 29.50 5.53
N ARG A 163 22.99 29.81 6.57
CA ARG A 163 23.56 31.15 6.77
C ARG A 163 24.81 31.32 5.91
N VAL A 164 24.63 31.62 4.63
CA VAL A 164 25.70 32.18 3.80
C VAL A 164 26.02 33.58 4.34
N PRO A 165 27.29 33.95 4.58
CA PRO A 165 27.64 35.32 4.93
C PRO A 165 27.42 36.22 3.71
N THR A 166 26.35 37.00 3.69
CA THR A 166 26.24 38.17 2.80
C THR A 166 27.16 39.27 3.32
N GLY A 167 28.45 39.17 3.02
CA GLY A 167 29.42 40.11 3.57
C GLY A 167 30.85 39.82 3.19
N THR A 168 31.16 39.92 1.90
CA THR A 168 32.37 40.51 1.29
C THR A 168 32.46 40.01 -0.14
N LYS A 169 32.08 40.86 -1.10
CA LYS A 169 32.47 40.69 -2.50
C LYS A 169 33.98 40.85 -2.57
N LYS A 170 34.74 39.76 -2.44
CA LYS A 170 36.09 39.71 -2.98
C LYS A 170 35.94 39.81 -4.49
N VAL A 171 36.47 40.89 -5.05
CA VAL A 171 36.72 41.04 -6.48
C VAL A 171 37.64 39.90 -6.89
N MET A 172 37.07 38.82 -7.44
CA MET A 172 37.83 37.86 -8.21
C MET A 172 37.80 38.33 -9.66
N THR A 173 38.97 38.76 -10.09
CA THR A 173 39.36 38.95 -11.48
C THR A 173 38.91 37.76 -12.34
N LYS A 174 38.43 38.07 -13.54
CA LYS A 174 38.05 37.14 -14.61
C LYS A 174 39.08 36.01 -14.72
N ALA A 175 38.68 34.79 -14.33
CA ALA A 175 39.33 33.57 -14.76
C ALA A 175 38.40 32.91 -15.79
N THR A 176 38.88 32.95 -17.02
CA THR A 176 38.57 32.15 -18.20
C THR A 176 37.66 30.94 -17.95
N GLU A 177 36.56 30.87 -18.70
CA GLU A 177 35.67 29.70 -18.78
C GLU A 177 36.46 28.47 -19.27
N PRO A 178 36.40 27.31 -18.58
CA PRO A 178 36.69 26.04 -19.22
C PRO A 178 35.44 25.54 -19.97
N PRO A 179 35.63 24.84 -21.11
CA PRO A 179 34.56 24.49 -22.02
C PRO A 179 33.58 23.47 -21.45
N ARG A 180 32.32 23.63 -21.86
CA ARG A 180 31.19 22.75 -21.59
C ARG A 180 31.46 21.32 -22.11
N GLN A 181 31.92 20.41 -21.26
CA GLN A 181 31.80 18.97 -21.50
C GLN A 181 31.51 18.21 -20.21
N ALA A 182 30.59 17.25 -20.33
CA ALA A 182 30.22 16.19 -19.37
C ALA A 182 29.37 16.58 -18.14
N ILE A 183 28.08 16.86 -18.35
CA ILE A 183 27.02 16.54 -17.37
C ILE A 183 26.28 15.31 -17.90
N TRP A 184 26.91 14.14 -17.82
CA TRP A 184 26.22 12.84 -17.86
C TRP A 184 27.02 11.90 -16.94
N ALA A 185 26.30 11.05 -16.21
CA ALA A 185 26.78 10.08 -15.23
C ALA A 185 27.16 10.62 -13.85
N CYS A 186 26.15 10.79 -12.98
CA CYS A 186 26.12 10.15 -11.64
C CYS A 186 24.80 10.45 -10.91
N ALA A 187 23.71 9.88 -11.42
CA ALA A 187 22.63 9.37 -10.57
C ALA A 187 22.43 7.93 -11.03
N PRO A 188 22.79 6.92 -10.22
CA PRO A 188 21.78 6.35 -9.32
C PRO A 188 22.38 5.78 -8.01
N LEU A 189 21.65 5.85 -6.89
CA LEU A 189 21.61 4.82 -5.82
C LEU A 189 20.83 5.20 -4.55
N THR A 190 20.22 6.38 -4.45
CA THR A 190 19.50 6.77 -3.21
C THR A 190 18.06 6.29 -3.10
N LEU A 191 17.48 5.61 -4.10
CA LEU A 191 16.08 5.16 -4.04
C LEU A 191 15.87 3.68 -3.68
N TYR A 192 16.90 2.83 -3.68
CA TYR A 192 16.71 1.39 -3.45
C TYR A 192 16.70 0.96 -1.96
N LEU A 193 17.08 1.85 -1.03
CA LEU A 193 17.08 1.51 0.41
C LEU A 193 15.82 1.93 1.17
N PHE A 194 14.89 2.68 0.55
CA PHE A 194 13.71 3.16 1.26
C PHE A 194 12.54 2.16 1.27
N VAL A 195 12.50 1.22 0.31
CA VAL A 195 11.41 0.23 0.21
C VAL A 195 11.70 -1.04 1.02
N SER A 196 12.95 -1.47 1.16
CA SER A 196 13.28 -2.69 1.95
C SER A 196 13.25 -2.50 3.47
N PHE A 197 13.31 -1.28 4.00
CA PHE A 197 13.29 -1.06 5.45
C PHE A 197 11.87 -0.99 6.05
N TYR A 198 10.84 -0.70 5.23
CA TYR A 198 9.46 -0.63 5.73
C TYR A 198 8.79 -2.01 5.87
N ASN A 199 9.16 -2.99 5.05
CA ASN A 199 8.58 -4.34 5.12
C ASN A 199 9.12 -5.20 6.28
N ASN A 200 10.30 -4.87 6.83
CA ASN A 200 10.92 -5.66 7.92
C ASN A 200 10.58 -5.17 9.34
N PHE A 201 9.92 -4.01 9.51
CA PHE A 201 9.64 -3.46 10.84
C PHE A 201 8.16 -3.51 11.24
N TRP A 202 7.26 -3.81 10.30
CA TRP A 202 5.81 -3.86 10.51
C TRP A 202 5.14 -5.08 9.82
N GLY A 203 5.83 -6.23 9.77
CA GLY A 203 5.23 -7.54 9.49
C GLY A 203 4.73 -8.24 10.78
N PRO A 204 3.75 -9.15 10.71
CA PRO A 204 2.91 -9.51 11.84
C PRO A 204 3.59 -10.50 12.77
N THR A 205 3.73 -10.13 14.04
CA THR A 205 3.85 -11.10 15.14
C THR A 205 2.64 -10.92 16.05
N CYS A 206 1.53 -11.54 15.67
CA CYS A 206 0.55 -12.01 16.64
C CYS A 206 0.73 -13.53 16.73
N PRO A 207 1.30 -14.07 17.82
CA PRO A 207 1.03 -15.45 18.17
C PRO A 207 -0.42 -15.52 18.68
N VAL A 208 -1.21 -16.34 18.00
CA VAL A 208 -2.52 -16.80 18.49
C VAL A 208 -2.25 -17.65 19.72
N LEU A 209 -2.84 -17.25 20.85
CA LEU A 209 -3.18 -18.08 22.00
C LEU A 209 -4.49 -17.51 22.57
#